data_AF-A0A9E5FZ30-F1
#
_entry.id   AF-A0A9E5FZ30-F1
#
_cell.length_a   1.000
_cell.length_b   1.000
_cell.length_c   1.000
_cell.angle_alpha   90.00
_cell.angle_beta   90.00
_cell.angle_gamma   90.00
#
_symmetry.space_group_name_H-M   'P 1'
#
loop_
_entity.id
_entity.type
_entity.pdbx_description
1 polymer ?
#
loop_
_entity_poly.entity_id
_entity_poly.type
_entity_poly.pdbx_seq_one_letter_code
_entity_poly.pdbx_strand_id
1 'polypeptide(L)'
;MTAVVAVGGAHESDQSKAIAERDGKAADFGAADPRFIGRLGKEAVLTLEFPTALDGHAGDPALLVDGWVEYPYSSTGFAMWQASAQYQALSMEARDPATGAWKSVVAEYGYPAGMSRRAVFPVPRSALPAGCTALRLSTTMEIYVDHVEVAWFEPCPQARRVAAPLLTASVVDAGFAARVPHPQRRPDYDYSRRAPLWDCRKQPGLYTQFGECTPLLAATDDAVAIFGAGEEVQLRFDAVATPSPAPGMSRTWVLEVDGWCKDMDMLTGDGATLGPLPLRDGKFTTPARDALHAKFNIRWAGGR
;
A
#
# COMPACT_ATOMS: atom_id res chain seq x y z
N MET A 1 25.40 -1.47 0.55
CA MET A 1 24.73 -0.44 -0.26
C MET A 1 24.97 0.89 0.42
N THR A 2 25.35 1.92 -0.32
CA THR A 2 25.39 3.29 0.19
C THR A 2 24.16 4.05 -0.30
N ALA A 3 23.75 5.06 0.44
CA ALA A 3 22.56 5.84 0.15
C ALA A 3 22.79 7.31 0.46
N VAL A 4 22.46 8.16 -0.51
CA VAL A 4 22.57 9.62 -0.38
C VAL A 4 21.24 10.25 -0.77
N VAL A 5 20.77 11.20 0.02
CA VAL A 5 19.59 12.01 -0.32
C VAL A 5 20.00 13.44 -0.63
N ALA A 6 19.62 13.92 -1.81
CA ALA A 6 19.72 15.32 -2.22
C ALA A 6 18.33 15.96 -2.22
N VAL A 7 18.21 17.18 -1.66
CA VAL A 7 16.94 17.91 -1.56
C VAL A 7 17.00 19.21 -2.37
N GLY A 8 16.11 19.37 -3.34
CA GLY A 8 16.00 20.54 -4.22
C GLY A 8 17.25 20.81 -5.06
N GLY A 9 17.96 19.75 -5.48
CA GLY A 9 19.21 19.85 -6.24
C GLY A 9 20.38 20.44 -5.45
N ALA A 10 20.28 20.47 -4.11
CA ALA A 10 21.28 21.04 -3.21
C ALA A 10 21.93 19.95 -2.34
N HIS A 11 22.40 20.34 -1.15
CA HIS A 11 23.18 19.53 -0.20
C HIS A 11 22.75 18.06 -0.13
N GLU A 12 23.73 17.18 -0.37
CA GLU A 12 23.61 15.74 -0.24
C GLU A 12 23.85 15.29 1.21
N SER A 13 23.01 14.41 1.73
CA SER A 13 23.18 13.81 3.06
C SER A 13 23.31 12.30 2.95
N ASP A 14 24.27 11.71 3.65
CA ASP A 14 24.42 10.26 3.74
C ASP A 14 23.29 9.69 4.62
N GLN A 15 22.46 8.86 4.01
CA GLN A 15 21.32 8.18 4.63
C GLN A 15 21.54 6.66 4.70
N SER A 16 22.76 6.16 4.45
CA SER A 16 23.06 4.73 4.37
C SER A 16 22.66 3.98 5.63
N LYS A 17 22.89 4.57 6.81
CA LYS A 17 22.47 3.98 8.10
C LYS A 17 20.95 4.03 8.30
N ALA A 18 20.31 5.11 7.84
CA ALA A 18 18.89 5.33 8.03
C ALA A 18 18.02 4.35 7.23
N ILE A 19 18.56 3.77 6.14
CA ILE A 19 17.82 2.79 5.33
C ILE A 19 18.35 1.35 5.47
N ALA A 20 19.26 1.10 6.42
CA ALA A 20 19.94 -0.20 6.56
C ALA A 20 19.13 -1.21 7.38
N GLU A 21 18.22 -0.76 8.24
CA GLU A 21 17.46 -1.60 9.14
C GLU A 21 16.00 -1.14 9.19
N ARG A 22 15.08 -2.09 9.35
CA ARG A 22 13.66 -1.79 9.56
C ARG A 22 13.40 -1.46 11.03
N ASP A 23 13.86 -0.30 11.47
CA ASP A 23 13.69 0.19 12.86
C ASP A 23 12.54 1.20 13.01
N GLY A 24 11.92 1.55 11.88
CA GLY A 24 10.82 2.47 11.75
C GLY A 24 11.22 3.92 11.99
N LYS A 25 12.46 4.29 11.67
CA LYS A 25 12.95 5.67 11.57
C LYS A 25 13.38 5.92 10.13
N ALA A 26 12.57 6.67 9.40
CA ALA A 26 12.83 6.94 7.99
C ALA A 26 14.03 7.87 7.76
N ALA A 27 14.67 7.69 6.61
CA ALA A 27 15.64 8.61 6.06
C ALA A 27 15.06 10.03 5.86
N ASP A 28 15.93 11.03 5.94
CA ASP A 28 15.53 12.43 5.79
C ASP A 28 15.44 12.83 4.31
N PHE A 29 14.21 13.03 3.83
CA PHE A 29 13.88 13.52 2.48
C PHE A 29 13.62 15.03 2.45
N GLY A 30 13.86 15.72 3.56
CA GLY A 30 13.58 17.14 3.74
C GLY A 30 12.18 17.43 4.27
N ALA A 31 11.90 18.71 4.45
CA ALA A 31 10.66 19.17 5.05
C ALA A 31 9.45 19.01 4.11
N ALA A 32 8.31 18.65 4.70
CA ALA A 32 7.01 18.69 4.03
C ALA A 32 6.65 20.12 3.57
N ASP A 33 5.87 20.22 2.51
CA ASP A 33 5.24 21.46 2.08
C ASP A 33 4.13 21.80 3.08
N PRO A 34 4.22 22.92 3.83
CA PRO A 34 3.23 23.23 4.86
C PRO A 34 1.82 23.50 4.28
N ARG A 35 1.69 23.67 2.96
CA ARG A 35 0.41 23.88 2.28
C ARG A 35 -0.35 22.59 2.03
N PHE A 36 0.33 21.45 1.90
CA PHE A 36 -0.25 20.21 1.39
C PHE A 36 0.23 18.99 2.17
N ILE A 37 -0.72 18.23 2.73
CA ILE A 37 -0.44 16.91 3.31
C ILE A 37 0.10 16.00 2.21
N GLY A 38 1.13 15.19 2.52
CA GLY A 38 1.63 14.18 1.59
C GLY A 38 2.57 14.71 0.52
N ARG A 39 3.03 15.97 0.62
CA ARG A 39 3.95 16.61 -0.34
C ARG A 39 5.20 17.16 0.34
N LEU A 40 6.36 17.00 -0.28
CA LEU A 40 7.61 17.64 0.13
C LEU A 40 7.69 19.08 -0.36
N GLY A 41 8.35 19.96 0.41
CA GLY A 41 8.55 21.36 0.03
C GLY A 41 9.47 21.51 -1.19
N LYS A 42 10.34 20.53 -1.43
CA LYS A 42 11.27 20.45 -2.56
C LYS A 42 11.31 19.00 -3.07
N GLU A 43 11.76 18.80 -4.30
CA GLU A 43 12.07 17.45 -4.80
C GLU A 43 13.16 16.80 -3.93
N ALA A 44 12.98 15.54 -3.60
CA ALA A 44 13.99 14.71 -2.96
C ALA A 44 14.45 13.62 -3.93
N VAL A 45 15.74 13.34 -3.90
CA VAL A 45 16.40 12.38 -4.77
C VAL A 45 17.23 11.44 -3.90
N LEU A 46 16.79 10.19 -3.77
CA LEU A 46 17.53 9.11 -3.11
C LEU A 46 18.39 8.39 -4.15
N THR A 47 19.71 8.50 -4.03
CA THR A 47 20.69 7.76 -4.83
C THR A 47 21.19 6.55 -4.03
N LEU A 48 21.11 5.38 -4.63
CA LEU A 48 21.56 4.10 -4.08
C LEU A 48 22.74 3.59 -4.90
N GLU A 49 23.86 3.26 -4.26
CA GLU A 49 24.98 2.57 -4.92
C GLU A 49 25.19 1.16 -4.36
N PHE A 50 25.39 0.23 -5.27
CA PHE A 50 25.51 -1.20 -5.02
C PHE A 50 26.95 -1.66 -5.23
N PRO A 51 27.44 -2.62 -4.42
CA PRO A 51 28.81 -3.12 -4.55
C PRO A 51 29.02 -4.01 -5.79
N THR A 52 27.93 -4.49 -6.40
CA THR A 52 27.95 -5.36 -7.58
C THR A 52 26.90 -4.89 -8.58
N ALA A 53 27.12 -5.18 -9.86
CA ALA A 53 26.17 -4.85 -10.91
C ALA A 53 24.83 -5.57 -10.72
N LEU A 54 23.73 -4.86 -10.98
CA LEU A 54 22.36 -5.36 -10.77
C LEU A 54 21.95 -6.42 -11.80
N ASP A 55 22.57 -6.43 -12.98
CA ASP A 55 22.41 -7.45 -14.01
C ASP A 55 23.36 -8.65 -13.85
N GLY A 56 24.25 -8.61 -12.85
CA GLY A 56 25.28 -9.64 -12.61
C GLY A 56 24.78 -10.90 -11.89
N HIS A 57 23.56 -10.90 -11.37
CA HIS A 57 22.96 -12.06 -10.69
C HIS A 57 21.90 -12.74 -11.57
N ALA A 58 21.52 -13.97 -11.24
CA ALA A 58 20.37 -14.62 -11.88
C ALA A 58 19.05 -13.99 -11.38
N GLY A 59 17.98 -14.05 -12.20
CA GLY A 59 16.66 -13.53 -11.82
C GLY A 59 16.46 -12.02 -12.01
N ASP A 60 15.23 -11.53 -11.91
CA ASP A 60 14.92 -10.12 -12.16
C ASP A 60 15.15 -9.27 -10.91
N PRO A 61 15.98 -8.20 -10.99
CA PRO A 61 16.23 -7.34 -9.85
C PRO A 61 14.97 -6.57 -9.43
N ALA A 62 14.84 -6.30 -8.14
CA ALA A 62 13.81 -5.44 -7.58
C ALA A 62 14.34 -4.72 -6.33
N LEU A 63 13.90 -3.48 -6.11
CA LEU A 63 14.04 -2.82 -4.82
C LEU A 63 12.86 -3.21 -3.94
N LEU A 64 13.16 -3.69 -2.73
CA LEU A 64 12.19 -3.85 -1.68
C LEU A 64 12.34 -2.65 -0.74
N VAL A 65 11.28 -1.87 -0.60
CA VAL A 65 11.29 -0.63 0.18
C VAL A 65 10.26 -0.75 1.28
N ASP A 66 10.71 -0.78 2.52
CA ASP A 66 9.84 -0.62 3.68
C ASP A 66 9.64 0.87 3.93
N GLY A 67 8.39 1.29 4.05
CA GLY A 67 8.07 2.69 4.28
C GLY A 67 6.59 2.95 4.54
N TRP A 68 6.26 4.22 4.73
CA TRP A 68 4.89 4.71 4.88
C TRP A 68 4.75 6.10 4.27
N VAL A 69 3.51 6.57 4.19
CA VAL A 69 3.18 7.92 3.72
C VAL A 69 2.13 8.52 4.65
N GLU A 70 2.13 9.85 4.76
CA GLU A 70 0.92 10.54 5.22
C GLU A 70 0.03 10.76 3.99
N TYR A 71 -1.14 10.10 3.97
CA TYR A 71 -1.97 10.08 2.76
C TYR A 71 -2.63 11.43 2.48
N PRO A 72 -2.46 12.00 1.27
CA PRO A 72 -3.27 13.14 0.84
C PRO A 72 -4.72 12.70 0.56
N TYR A 73 -5.67 13.60 0.84
CA TYR A 73 -7.08 13.44 0.51
C TYR A 73 -7.44 14.07 -0.83
N SER A 74 -8.61 13.78 -1.39
CA SER A 74 -9.08 14.37 -2.67
C SER A 74 -9.06 15.91 -2.65
N SER A 75 -9.47 16.53 -1.54
CA SER A 75 -9.37 17.98 -1.29
C SER A 75 -7.94 18.51 -1.36
N THR A 76 -6.98 17.76 -0.80
CA THR A 76 -5.55 18.12 -0.86
C THR A 76 -5.03 17.97 -2.28
N GLY A 77 -5.41 16.90 -2.98
CA GLY A 77 -5.08 16.67 -4.40
C GLY A 77 -5.58 17.81 -5.30
N PHE A 78 -6.82 18.24 -5.10
CA PHE A 78 -7.39 19.35 -5.83
C PHE A 78 -6.69 20.68 -5.52
N ALA A 79 -6.39 20.95 -4.25
CA ALA A 79 -5.64 22.15 -3.85
C ALA A 79 -4.23 22.18 -4.48
N MET A 80 -3.54 21.04 -4.53
CA MET A 80 -2.26 20.90 -5.22
C MET A 80 -2.40 21.17 -6.72
N TRP A 81 -3.45 20.66 -7.36
CA TRP A 81 -3.73 20.93 -8.77
C TRP A 81 -3.96 22.42 -9.04
N GLN A 82 -4.75 23.10 -8.20
CA GLN A 82 -5.00 24.55 -8.33
C GLN A 82 -3.72 25.38 -8.18
N ALA A 83 -2.76 24.90 -7.39
CA ALA A 83 -1.48 25.56 -7.18
C ALA A 83 -0.38 25.15 -8.18
N SER A 84 -0.69 24.31 -9.17
CA SER A 84 0.30 23.68 -10.05
C SER A 84 1.45 23.01 -9.28
N ALA A 85 1.09 22.36 -8.17
CA ALA A 85 2.00 21.77 -7.20
C ALA A 85 1.63 20.30 -6.90
N GLN A 86 1.18 19.56 -7.91
CA GLN A 86 0.96 18.11 -7.79
C GLN A 86 2.23 17.44 -7.25
N TYR A 87 2.05 16.43 -6.38
CA TYR A 87 3.17 15.56 -6.05
C TYR A 87 3.44 14.60 -7.22
N GLN A 88 4.66 14.10 -7.26
CA GLN A 88 5.12 13.05 -8.16
C GLN A 88 5.51 11.85 -7.32
N ALA A 89 4.98 10.67 -7.66
CA ALA A 89 5.40 9.43 -7.03
C ALA A 89 6.88 9.11 -7.35
N LEU A 90 7.44 8.07 -6.73
CA LEU A 90 8.84 7.71 -6.97
C LEU A 90 9.08 7.42 -8.46
N SER A 91 10.00 8.16 -9.09
CA SER A 91 10.50 7.85 -10.43
C SER A 91 11.88 7.23 -10.30
N MET A 92 12.12 6.15 -11.04
CA MET A 92 13.36 5.38 -10.99
C MET A 92 14.22 5.63 -12.22
N GLU A 93 15.48 5.91 -11.99
CA GLU A 93 16.53 6.03 -13.00
C GLU A 93 17.72 5.12 -12.66
N ALA A 94 18.46 4.70 -13.68
CA ALA A 94 19.66 3.88 -13.57
C ALA A 94 20.85 4.60 -14.19
N ARG A 95 22.01 4.55 -13.52
CA ARG A 95 23.23 5.17 -14.03
C ARG A 95 23.90 4.27 -15.06
N ASP A 96 24.16 4.82 -16.24
CA ASP A 96 24.97 4.16 -17.26
C ASP A 96 26.46 4.20 -16.85
N PRO A 97 27.12 3.05 -16.62
CA PRO A 97 28.52 3.04 -16.19
C PRO A 97 29.50 3.59 -17.22
N ALA A 98 29.17 3.51 -18.51
CA ALA A 98 30.06 3.93 -19.59
C ALA A 98 30.06 5.45 -19.79
N THR A 99 28.91 6.09 -19.59
CA THR A 99 28.73 7.54 -19.83
C THR A 99 28.55 8.35 -18.55
N GLY A 100 28.21 7.70 -17.43
CA GLY A 100 27.83 8.34 -16.18
C GLY A 100 26.43 8.97 -16.19
N ALA A 101 25.70 8.90 -17.31
CA ALA A 101 24.38 9.51 -17.47
C ALA A 101 23.28 8.69 -16.76
N TRP A 102 22.29 9.38 -16.21
CA TRP A 102 21.08 8.77 -15.66
C TRP A 102 20.08 8.48 -16.78
N LYS A 103 19.55 7.26 -16.84
CA LYS A 103 18.52 6.83 -17.79
C LYS A 103 17.24 6.46 -17.05
N SER A 104 16.10 6.93 -17.55
CA SER A 104 14.79 6.57 -17.01
C SER A 104 14.55 5.07 -17.12
N VAL A 105 14.11 4.47 -16.01
CA VAL A 105 13.72 3.07 -15.92
C VAL A 105 12.19 2.98 -15.85
N VAL A 106 11.58 3.65 -14.87
CA VAL A 106 10.12 3.76 -14.70
C VAL A 106 9.80 5.12 -14.09
N ALA A 107 8.92 5.90 -14.74
CA ALA A 107 8.41 7.15 -14.19
C ALA A 107 7.20 6.89 -13.30
N GLU A 108 7.10 7.63 -12.19
CA GLU A 108 5.97 7.57 -11.23
C GLU A 108 5.55 6.14 -10.87
N TYR A 109 6.54 5.32 -10.47
CA TYR A 109 6.42 3.90 -10.12
C TYR A 109 5.34 3.66 -9.05
N GLY A 110 5.17 4.59 -8.13
CA GLY A 110 4.28 4.46 -6.98
C GLY A 110 5.05 4.68 -5.68
N TYR A 111 4.57 4.10 -4.58
CA TYR A 111 5.11 4.29 -3.23
C TYR A 111 4.56 3.21 -2.26
N PRO A 112 5.21 2.98 -1.11
CA PRO A 112 4.67 2.19 -0.02
C PRO A 112 3.33 2.76 0.48
N ALA A 113 2.28 1.97 0.37
CA ALA A 113 0.90 2.42 0.59
C ALA A 113 0.49 2.44 2.08
N GLY A 114 0.39 3.64 2.64
CA GLY A 114 -0.29 3.92 3.90
C GLY A 114 0.50 3.59 5.14
N MET A 115 0.21 2.42 5.71
CA MET A 115 0.90 1.95 6.90
C MET A 115 2.31 1.48 6.57
N SER A 116 3.16 1.34 7.59
CA SER A 116 4.51 0.79 7.46
C SER A 116 4.46 -0.60 6.81
N ARG A 117 4.76 -0.65 5.51
CA ARG A 117 4.64 -1.83 4.66
C ARG A 117 5.80 -1.90 3.70
N ARG A 118 6.08 -3.11 3.22
CA ARG A 118 7.03 -3.36 2.16
C ARG A 118 6.36 -3.20 0.81
N ALA A 119 6.89 -2.31 -0.02
CA ALA A 119 6.60 -2.23 -1.44
C ALA A 119 7.71 -2.89 -2.24
N VAL A 120 7.34 -3.45 -3.39
CA VAL A 120 8.26 -4.07 -4.34
C VAL A 120 8.28 -3.21 -5.60
N PHE A 121 9.47 -2.76 -5.98
CA PHE A 121 9.72 -1.99 -7.19
C PHE A 121 10.62 -2.83 -8.11
N PRO A 122 10.04 -3.64 -9.01
CA PRO A 122 10.83 -4.34 -10.02
C PRO A 122 11.76 -3.39 -10.77
N VAL A 123 12.90 -3.89 -11.23
CA VAL A 123 13.84 -3.13 -12.05
C VAL A 123 13.90 -3.83 -13.40
N PRO A 124 13.13 -3.37 -14.41
CA PRO A 124 13.09 -4.00 -15.72
C PRO A 124 14.50 -4.14 -16.32
N ARG A 125 14.97 -5.37 -16.52
CA ARG A 125 16.30 -5.65 -17.09
C ARG A 125 16.52 -4.97 -18.44
N SER A 126 15.47 -4.86 -19.25
CA SER A 126 15.52 -4.21 -20.58
C SER A 126 15.80 -2.71 -20.51
N ALA A 127 15.55 -2.07 -19.37
CA ALA A 127 15.80 -0.65 -19.14
C ALA A 127 17.10 -0.39 -18.36
N LEU A 128 17.78 -1.44 -17.88
CA LEU A 128 19.00 -1.31 -17.12
C LEU A 128 20.22 -1.22 -18.05
N PRO A 129 21.08 -0.19 -17.92
CA PRO A 129 22.38 -0.17 -18.58
C PRO A 129 23.23 -1.37 -18.13
N ALA A 130 23.99 -1.96 -19.06
CA ALA A 130 24.86 -3.09 -18.75
C ALA A 130 25.89 -2.72 -17.67
N GLY A 131 26.01 -3.55 -16.64
CA GLY A 131 26.93 -3.33 -15.52
C GLY A 131 26.48 -2.24 -14.53
N CYS A 132 25.21 -1.81 -14.56
CA CYS A 132 24.72 -0.74 -13.69
C CYS A 132 24.83 -1.09 -12.20
N THR A 133 25.45 -0.21 -11.43
CA THR A 133 25.64 -0.32 -9.97
C THR A 133 24.98 0.81 -9.18
N ALA A 134 24.18 1.66 -9.82
CA ALA A 134 23.54 2.78 -9.13
C ALA A 134 22.13 3.06 -9.65
N LEU A 135 21.20 3.19 -8.72
CA LEU A 135 19.81 3.58 -8.97
C LEU A 135 19.51 4.90 -8.26
N ARG A 136 18.59 5.67 -8.83
CA ARG A 136 18.11 6.92 -8.26
C ARG A 136 16.60 6.93 -8.23
N LEU A 137 16.04 7.35 -7.11
CA LEU A 137 14.61 7.52 -6.90
C LEU A 137 14.31 9.00 -6.64
N SER A 138 13.59 9.67 -7.54
CA SER A 138 13.16 11.06 -7.35
C SER A 138 11.68 11.14 -7.01
N THR A 139 11.30 12.10 -6.15
CA THR A 139 9.89 12.33 -5.78
C THR A 139 9.67 13.72 -5.22
N THR A 140 8.43 14.21 -5.30
CA THR A 140 7.95 15.36 -4.51
C THR A 140 6.88 14.96 -3.50
N MET A 141 6.63 13.65 -3.34
CA MET A 141 5.72 13.09 -2.36
C MET A 141 6.39 12.98 -1.00
N GLU A 142 5.67 13.31 0.08
CA GLU A 142 6.13 13.09 1.46
C GLU A 142 6.09 11.59 1.77
N ILE A 143 7.20 10.92 1.43
CA ILE A 143 7.44 9.50 1.66
C ILE A 143 8.46 9.29 2.75
N TYR A 144 8.19 8.32 3.62
CA TYR A 144 9.06 7.92 4.71
C TYR A 144 9.68 6.56 4.38
N VAL A 145 10.93 6.58 3.90
CA VAL A 145 11.69 5.38 3.55
C VAL A 145 12.50 4.91 4.76
N ASP A 146 12.14 3.76 5.32
CA ASP A 146 12.73 3.17 6.53
C ASP A 146 13.83 2.16 6.23
N HIS A 147 13.63 1.35 5.20
CA HIS A 147 14.60 0.34 4.83
C HIS A 147 14.52 0.06 3.33
N VAL A 148 15.69 -0.14 2.72
CA VAL A 148 15.79 -0.53 1.31
C VAL A 148 16.72 -1.73 1.20
N GLU A 149 16.27 -2.74 0.47
CA GLU A 149 17.09 -3.87 0.05
C GLU A 149 16.89 -4.15 -1.43
N VAL A 150 17.85 -4.86 -2.02
CA VAL A 150 17.74 -5.37 -3.39
C VAL A 150 17.52 -6.89 -3.33
N ALA A 151 16.58 -7.38 -4.12
CA ALA A 151 16.32 -8.79 -4.30
C ALA A 151 16.38 -9.15 -5.79
N TRP A 152 16.66 -10.41 -6.09
CA TRP A 152 16.56 -10.97 -7.43
C TRP A 152 15.50 -12.05 -7.43
N PHE A 153 14.48 -11.87 -8.26
CA PHE A 153 13.37 -12.80 -8.39
C PHE A 153 13.72 -13.89 -9.38
N GLU A 154 13.93 -15.09 -8.85
CA GLU A 154 14.19 -16.28 -9.63
C GLU A 154 12.96 -17.20 -9.66
N PRO A 155 12.77 -17.97 -10.74
CA PRO A 155 11.77 -19.03 -10.75
C PRO A 155 11.97 -19.99 -9.58
N CYS A 156 10.94 -20.19 -8.78
CA CYS A 156 10.93 -21.20 -7.72
C CYS A 156 9.96 -22.33 -8.09
N PRO A 157 10.36 -23.29 -8.95
CA PRO A 157 9.47 -24.35 -9.43
C PRO A 157 8.99 -25.29 -8.32
N GLN A 158 9.64 -25.26 -7.15
CA GLN A 158 9.23 -26.03 -5.99
C GLN A 158 8.20 -25.31 -5.10
N ALA A 159 7.98 -24.00 -5.30
CA ALA A 159 6.93 -23.29 -4.60
C ALA A 159 5.56 -23.94 -4.90
N ARG A 160 4.72 -24.03 -3.87
CA ARG A 160 3.37 -24.56 -3.98
C ARG A 160 2.41 -23.53 -3.41
N ARG A 161 1.42 -23.13 -4.21
CA ARG A 161 0.28 -22.35 -3.73
C ARG A 161 -0.82 -23.34 -3.34
N VAL A 162 -1.22 -23.30 -2.07
CA VAL A 162 -2.34 -24.08 -1.56
C VAL A 162 -3.36 -23.09 -1.04
N ALA A 163 -4.58 -23.12 -1.59
CA ALA A 163 -5.68 -22.33 -1.08
C ALA A 163 -6.16 -22.92 0.24
N ALA A 164 -6.16 -22.12 1.31
CA ALA A 164 -6.82 -22.48 2.55
C ALA A 164 -8.32 -22.15 2.42
N PRO A 165 -9.23 -23.11 2.59
CA PRO A 165 -10.66 -22.84 2.51
C PRO A 165 -11.09 -21.80 3.55
N LEU A 166 -11.86 -20.80 3.12
CA LEU A 166 -12.58 -19.92 4.03
C LEU A 166 -13.69 -20.74 4.71
N LEU A 167 -13.65 -20.82 6.04
CA LEU A 167 -14.67 -21.51 6.83
C LEU A 167 -15.84 -20.59 7.14
N THR A 168 -15.54 -19.40 7.68
CA THR A 168 -16.56 -18.42 8.06
C THR A 168 -16.04 -17.00 7.88
N ALA A 169 -16.93 -16.11 7.50
CA ALA A 169 -16.76 -14.68 7.64
C ALA A 169 -17.89 -14.08 8.49
N SER A 170 -17.57 -13.09 9.34
CA SER A 170 -18.57 -12.39 10.14
C SER A 170 -18.26 -10.91 10.24
N VAL A 171 -19.26 -10.06 10.01
CA VAL A 171 -19.17 -8.61 10.27
C VAL A 171 -19.43 -8.38 11.76
N VAL A 172 -18.57 -7.60 12.41
CA VAL A 172 -18.71 -7.27 13.83
C VAL A 172 -18.43 -5.80 14.09
N ASP A 173 -19.05 -5.27 15.15
CA ASP A 173 -18.69 -3.97 15.73
C ASP A 173 -17.51 -4.18 16.67
N ALA A 174 -16.29 -4.05 16.14
CA ALA A 174 -15.07 -4.28 16.91
C ALA A 174 -14.68 -3.06 17.76
N GLY A 175 -15.12 -1.87 17.36
CA GLY A 175 -14.57 -0.60 17.81
C GLY A 175 -13.27 -0.25 17.08
N PHE A 176 -12.66 0.86 17.47
CA PHE A 176 -11.46 1.40 16.82
C PHE A 176 -10.21 0.95 17.55
N ALA A 177 -9.26 0.36 16.84
CA ALA A 177 -7.92 0.11 17.37
C ALA A 177 -7.28 1.44 17.79
N ALA A 178 -6.72 1.48 19.00
CA ALA A 178 -6.15 2.71 19.53
C ALA A 178 -4.93 3.15 18.72
N ARG A 179 -4.96 4.35 18.12
CA ARG A 179 -3.81 4.91 17.40
C ARG A 179 -2.65 5.11 18.37
N VAL A 180 -1.47 4.62 17.98
CA VAL A 180 -0.21 4.83 18.68
C VAL A 180 0.57 5.91 17.92
N PRO A 181 0.76 7.11 18.49
CA PRO A 181 1.51 8.15 17.82
C PRO A 181 3.01 7.83 17.85
N HIS A 182 3.65 7.95 16.71
CA HIS A 182 5.11 7.83 16.56
C HIS A 182 5.68 9.07 15.86
N PRO A 183 6.98 9.37 16.01
CA PRO A 183 7.67 10.36 15.19
C PRO A 183 7.48 10.10 13.68
N GLN A 184 7.78 11.11 12.85
CA GLN A 184 7.69 11.00 11.39
C GLN A 184 6.31 10.54 10.88
N ARG A 185 5.27 10.88 11.66
CA ARG A 185 3.86 10.53 11.39
C ARG A 185 3.62 9.04 11.14
N ARG A 186 4.53 8.17 11.61
CA ARG A 186 4.44 6.73 11.37
C ARG A 186 3.13 6.18 11.97
N PRO A 187 2.24 5.61 11.15
CA PRO A 187 0.96 5.10 11.63
C PRO A 187 1.14 3.75 12.33
N ASP A 188 0.52 3.59 13.49
CA ASP A 188 0.48 2.34 14.26
C ASP A 188 -0.79 2.28 15.11
N TYR A 189 -1.29 1.07 15.38
CA TYR A 189 -2.57 0.84 16.03
C TYR A 189 -2.51 -0.39 16.95
N ASP A 190 -2.91 -0.22 18.21
CA ASP A 190 -3.05 -1.31 19.16
C ASP A 190 -4.47 -1.90 19.09
N TYR A 191 -4.59 -3.06 18.44
CA TYR A 191 -5.85 -3.78 18.29
C TYR A 191 -6.41 -4.34 19.60
N SER A 192 -5.57 -4.57 20.62
CA SER A 192 -6.01 -5.07 21.93
C SER A 192 -6.75 -3.99 22.73
N ARG A 193 -6.46 -2.72 22.43
CA ARG A 193 -7.10 -1.55 23.02
C ARG A 193 -8.11 -0.96 22.03
N ARG A 194 -9.38 -1.30 22.21
CA ARG A 194 -10.45 -0.79 21.34
C ARG A 194 -11.27 0.29 22.02
N ALA A 195 -11.38 1.44 21.37
CA ALA A 195 -12.32 2.49 21.76
C ALA A 195 -13.69 2.16 21.14
N PRO A 196 -14.78 2.11 21.92
CA PRO A 196 -16.10 1.76 21.41
C PRO A 196 -16.69 2.85 20.51
N LEU A 197 -16.19 4.08 20.59
CA LEU A 197 -16.69 5.23 19.85
C LEU A 197 -15.52 6.12 19.40
N TRP A 198 -15.54 6.49 18.12
CA TRP A 198 -14.82 7.62 17.53
C TRP A 198 -15.89 8.50 16.86
N ASP A 199 -15.64 9.80 16.69
CA ASP A 199 -16.54 10.74 15.97
C ASP A 199 -16.58 10.51 14.44
N CYS A 200 -16.39 9.25 14.02
CA CYS A 200 -16.37 8.85 12.61
C CYS A 200 -17.78 8.84 12.04
N ARG A 201 -17.94 9.49 10.89
CA ARG A 201 -19.20 9.44 10.14
C ARG A 201 -19.37 8.08 9.46
N LYS A 202 -20.63 7.67 9.28
CA LYS A 202 -21.00 6.59 8.36
C LYS A 202 -21.75 7.17 7.17
N GLN A 203 -21.37 6.75 5.96
CA GLN A 203 -22.09 7.11 4.74
C GLN A 203 -23.50 6.51 4.81
N PRO A 204 -24.58 7.28 4.63
CA PRO A 204 -25.93 6.75 4.57
C PRO A 204 -26.07 5.65 3.52
N GLY A 205 -26.54 4.47 3.95
CA GLY A 205 -26.72 3.31 3.08
C GLY A 205 -27.02 2.00 3.81
N LEU A 206 -27.21 0.94 3.04
CA LEU A 206 -27.39 -0.41 3.53
C LEU A 206 -26.04 -1.13 3.63
N TYR A 207 -25.57 -1.30 4.86
CA TYR A 207 -24.40 -2.08 5.21
C TYR A 207 -24.77 -3.55 5.41
N THR A 208 -23.75 -4.42 5.42
CA THR A 208 -23.94 -5.81 5.82
C THR A 208 -24.40 -5.86 7.28
N GLN A 209 -25.39 -6.70 7.54
CA GLN A 209 -25.84 -6.99 8.90
C GLN A 209 -24.70 -7.61 9.72
N PHE A 210 -24.69 -7.39 11.03
CA PHE A 210 -23.73 -8.04 11.90
C PHE A 210 -23.96 -9.56 11.93
N GLY A 211 -22.87 -10.30 12.07
CA GLY A 211 -22.86 -11.75 12.00
C GLY A 211 -22.41 -12.28 10.63
N GLU A 212 -22.86 -13.48 10.32
CA GLU A 212 -22.47 -14.30 9.17
C GLU A 212 -22.56 -13.54 7.84
N CYS A 213 -21.46 -13.55 7.07
CA CYS A 213 -21.38 -12.94 5.74
C CYS A 213 -20.52 -13.75 4.75
N THR A 214 -20.24 -15.02 5.04
CA THR A 214 -19.39 -15.91 4.22
C THR A 214 -19.84 -15.98 2.75
N PRO A 215 -21.14 -16.07 2.42
CA PRO A 215 -21.58 -16.07 1.02
C PRO A 215 -21.20 -14.81 0.24
N LEU A 216 -21.04 -13.66 0.90
CA LEU A 216 -20.59 -12.42 0.25
C LEU A 216 -19.10 -12.44 -0.12
N LEU A 217 -18.31 -13.36 0.46
CA LEU A 217 -16.85 -13.46 0.29
C LEU A 217 -16.41 -14.81 -0.29
N ALA A 218 -17.37 -15.64 -0.73
CA ALA A 218 -17.09 -16.97 -1.27
C ALA A 218 -16.49 -16.92 -2.68
N ALA A 219 -16.67 -15.82 -3.40
CA ALA A 219 -16.17 -15.60 -4.74
C ALA A 219 -15.90 -14.11 -5.00
N THR A 220 -15.15 -13.83 -6.05
CA THR A 220 -14.85 -12.49 -6.55
C THR A 220 -15.84 -12.13 -7.66
N ASP A 221 -17.08 -11.75 -7.29
CA ASP A 221 -18.22 -11.61 -8.21
C ASP A 221 -19.04 -10.30 -8.02
N ASP A 222 -18.40 -9.28 -7.45
CA ASP A 222 -18.99 -7.98 -7.07
C ASP A 222 -20.08 -8.07 -5.98
N ALA A 223 -20.30 -9.26 -5.39
CA ALA A 223 -20.84 -9.38 -4.05
C ALA A 223 -19.79 -8.88 -3.05
N VAL A 224 -20.20 -8.09 -2.06
CA VAL A 224 -19.28 -7.48 -1.09
C VAL A 224 -19.90 -7.43 0.29
N ALA A 225 -19.09 -7.76 1.29
CA ALA A 225 -19.36 -7.39 2.67
C ALA A 225 -19.03 -5.90 2.85
N ILE A 226 -19.99 -5.15 3.35
CA ILE A 226 -19.93 -3.70 3.54
C ILE A 226 -19.89 -3.43 5.04
N PHE A 227 -18.79 -2.88 5.49
CA PHE A 227 -18.55 -2.50 6.88
C PHE A 227 -18.12 -1.02 6.95
N GLY A 228 -18.49 -0.35 8.04
CA GLY A 228 -18.21 1.05 8.27
C GLY A 228 -17.09 1.28 9.28
N ALA A 229 -16.95 2.54 9.70
CA ALA A 229 -16.00 2.92 10.74
C ALA A 229 -16.27 2.15 12.05
N GLY A 230 -15.21 1.59 12.65
CA GLY A 230 -15.26 0.80 13.89
C GLY A 230 -15.70 -0.66 13.67
N GLU A 231 -16.04 -1.03 12.44
CA GLU A 231 -16.46 -2.38 12.10
C GLU A 231 -15.33 -3.13 11.41
N GLU A 232 -15.37 -4.45 11.46
CA GLU A 232 -14.42 -5.32 10.77
C GLU A 232 -15.14 -6.55 10.20
N VAL A 233 -14.45 -7.25 9.30
CA VAL A 233 -14.83 -8.61 8.88
C VAL A 233 -13.84 -9.60 9.45
N GLN A 234 -14.31 -10.47 10.34
CA GLN A 234 -13.51 -11.55 10.91
C GLN A 234 -13.54 -12.76 9.98
N LEU A 235 -12.37 -13.18 9.51
CA LEU A 235 -12.19 -14.31 8.61
C LEU A 235 -11.59 -15.50 9.37
N ARG A 236 -12.13 -16.70 9.16
CA ARG A 236 -11.54 -17.95 9.67
C ARG A 236 -11.28 -18.89 8.51
N PHE A 237 -10.08 -19.42 8.44
CA PHE A 237 -9.64 -20.35 7.40
C PHE A 237 -9.34 -21.72 7.99
N ASP A 238 -9.55 -22.77 7.20
CA ASP A 238 -9.19 -24.13 7.59
C ASP A 238 -7.69 -24.36 7.43
N ALA A 239 -6.95 -24.17 8.52
CA ALA A 239 -5.53 -24.45 8.55
C ALA A 239 -5.23 -25.96 8.54
N VAL A 240 -6.14 -26.81 9.00
CA VAL A 240 -5.93 -28.28 9.08
C VAL A 240 -6.00 -28.91 7.70
N ALA A 241 -6.85 -28.38 6.82
CA ALA A 241 -6.94 -28.78 5.42
C ALA A 241 -5.68 -28.42 4.59
N THR A 242 -4.70 -27.70 5.17
CA THR A 242 -3.47 -27.32 4.46
C THR A 242 -2.32 -28.31 4.73
N PRO A 243 -1.78 -29.01 3.70
CA PRO A 243 -0.74 -30.04 3.87
C PRO A 243 0.53 -29.48 4.51
N SER A 244 1.05 -30.16 5.54
CA SER A 244 2.33 -29.78 6.17
C SER A 244 3.45 -29.64 5.12
N PRO A 245 4.34 -28.65 5.26
CA PRO A 245 5.47 -28.51 4.35
C PRO A 245 6.33 -29.78 4.33
N ALA A 246 6.78 -30.18 3.15
CA ALA A 246 7.75 -31.26 3.02
C ALA A 246 9.07 -30.89 3.73
N PRO A 247 9.92 -31.87 4.12
CA PRO A 247 11.23 -31.57 4.70
C PRO A 247 12.02 -30.58 3.85
N GLY A 248 12.55 -29.53 4.49
CA GLY A 248 13.29 -28.45 3.81
C GLY A 248 12.41 -27.33 3.21
N MET A 249 11.09 -27.42 3.28
CA MET A 249 10.16 -26.35 2.88
C MET A 249 9.69 -25.55 4.09
N SER A 250 9.53 -24.24 3.92
CA SER A 250 8.85 -23.35 4.87
C SER A 250 7.43 -23.01 4.38
N ARG A 251 6.56 -22.58 5.29
CA ARG A 251 5.22 -22.09 4.97
C ARG A 251 5.12 -20.59 5.27
N THR A 252 4.53 -19.85 4.34
CA THR A 252 4.08 -18.48 4.55
C THR A 252 2.59 -18.40 4.23
N TRP A 253 1.83 -17.70 5.07
CA TRP A 253 0.43 -17.42 4.83
C TRP A 253 0.28 -16.10 4.07
N VAL A 254 -0.56 -16.10 3.04
CA VAL A 254 -0.87 -14.91 2.25
C VAL A 254 -2.39 -14.73 2.27
N LEU A 255 -2.83 -13.57 2.75
CA LEU A 255 -4.23 -13.15 2.65
C LEU A 255 -4.38 -12.30 1.38
N GLU A 256 -5.17 -12.80 0.44
CA GLU A 256 -5.59 -12.05 -0.73
C GLU A 256 -6.97 -11.45 -0.45
N VAL A 257 -7.09 -10.13 -0.60
CA VAL A 257 -8.36 -9.40 -0.44
C VAL A 257 -8.69 -8.70 -1.75
N ASP A 258 -9.94 -8.80 -2.17
CA ASP A 258 -10.49 -8.02 -3.29
C ASP A 258 -11.64 -7.17 -2.73
N GLY A 259 -11.55 -5.87 -2.94
CA GLY A 259 -12.52 -4.94 -2.41
C GLY A 259 -12.21 -3.50 -2.76
N TRP A 260 -13.07 -2.62 -2.26
CA TRP A 260 -12.99 -1.19 -2.52
C TRP A 260 -13.01 -0.42 -1.21
N CYS A 261 -12.32 0.72 -1.21
CA CYS A 261 -12.44 1.73 -0.18
C CYS A 261 -13.16 2.94 -0.77
N LYS A 262 -14.18 3.44 -0.07
CA LYS A 262 -14.85 4.69 -0.44
C LYS A 262 -14.58 5.74 0.63
N ASP A 263 -13.94 6.83 0.22
CA ASP A 263 -13.63 7.95 1.09
C ASP A 263 -14.86 8.86 1.28
N MET A 264 -14.78 9.77 2.25
CA MET A 264 -15.78 10.78 2.58
C MET A 264 -15.22 12.21 2.50
N ASP A 265 -14.07 12.41 1.84
CA ASP A 265 -13.56 13.75 1.55
C ASP A 265 -14.57 14.53 0.69
N MET A 266 -14.62 15.86 0.84
CA MET A 266 -15.60 16.72 0.16
C MET A 266 -15.51 16.64 -1.37
N LEU A 267 -14.35 16.26 -1.91
CA LEU A 267 -14.15 16.11 -3.35
C LEU A 267 -14.15 14.63 -3.80
N THR A 268 -14.50 13.69 -2.92
CA THR A 268 -14.77 12.31 -3.31
C THR A 268 -16.09 12.23 -4.07
N GLY A 269 -16.04 11.70 -5.29
CA GLY A 269 -17.25 11.42 -6.09
C GLY A 269 -18.22 10.52 -5.33
N ASP A 270 -19.49 10.95 -5.25
CA ASP A 270 -20.54 10.29 -4.47
C ASP A 270 -20.18 9.96 -3.01
N GLY A 271 -19.20 10.64 -2.41
CA GLY A 271 -18.71 10.37 -1.04
C GLY A 271 -19.73 10.64 0.07
N ALA A 272 -20.85 11.29 -0.27
CA ALA A 272 -21.93 11.59 0.67
C ALA A 272 -22.83 10.40 0.98
N THR A 273 -22.83 9.35 0.16
CA THR A 273 -23.67 8.14 0.33
C THR A 273 -22.85 6.88 0.12
N LEU A 274 -23.32 5.76 0.66
CA LEU A 274 -22.66 4.47 0.44
C LEU A 274 -22.70 4.09 -1.05
N GLY A 275 -23.88 4.25 -1.66
CA GLY A 275 -24.06 4.09 -3.10
C GLY A 275 -23.45 5.24 -3.91
N PRO A 276 -23.18 5.04 -5.21
CA PRO A 276 -23.26 3.76 -5.91
C PRO A 276 -22.17 2.79 -5.43
N LEU A 277 -22.47 1.49 -5.47
CA LEU A 277 -21.48 0.45 -5.17
C LEU A 277 -20.62 0.19 -6.41
N PRO A 278 -19.31 -0.06 -6.23
CA PRO A 278 -18.39 -0.26 -7.33
C PRO A 278 -18.62 -1.60 -8.04
N LEU A 279 -18.20 -1.66 -9.31
CA LEU A 279 -18.26 -2.84 -10.18
C LEU A 279 -16.89 -2.97 -10.88
N ARG A 280 -16.29 -4.16 -10.88
CA ARG A 280 -14.88 -4.35 -11.28
C ARG A 280 -14.57 -3.92 -12.72
N ASP A 281 -15.50 -4.17 -13.63
CA ASP A 281 -15.33 -3.89 -15.06
C ASP A 281 -16.29 -2.80 -15.58
N GLY A 282 -17.00 -2.09 -14.68
CA GLY A 282 -18.11 -1.21 -15.08
C GLY A 282 -19.28 -1.93 -15.78
N LYS A 283 -19.35 -3.27 -15.66
CA LYS A 283 -20.46 -4.11 -16.13
C LYS A 283 -21.71 -3.90 -15.26
N PHE A 284 -22.83 -4.50 -15.67
CA PHE A 284 -24.07 -4.53 -14.89
C PHE A 284 -23.97 -5.51 -13.71
N THR A 285 -24.80 -5.32 -12.70
CA THR A 285 -24.95 -6.28 -11.59
C THR A 285 -25.46 -7.63 -12.10
N THR A 286 -25.19 -8.69 -11.35
CA THR A 286 -25.74 -10.03 -11.62
C THR A 286 -26.89 -10.33 -10.66
N PRO A 287 -27.90 -11.11 -11.06
CA PRO A 287 -28.98 -11.54 -10.16
C PRO A 287 -28.48 -12.28 -8.91
N ALA A 288 -27.39 -13.04 -9.04
CA ALA A 288 -26.77 -13.75 -7.91
C ALA A 288 -26.19 -12.77 -6.88
N ARG A 289 -25.41 -11.79 -7.35
CA ARG A 289 -24.88 -10.70 -6.52
C ARG A 289 -26.01 -9.92 -5.85
N ASP A 290 -27.05 -9.57 -6.60
CA ASP A 290 -28.17 -8.78 -6.08
C ASP A 290 -28.99 -9.55 -5.04
N ALA A 291 -29.17 -10.87 -5.22
CA ALA A 291 -29.79 -11.72 -4.21
C ALA A 291 -28.96 -11.79 -2.91
N LEU A 292 -27.63 -11.85 -3.01
CA LEU A 292 -26.75 -11.80 -1.85
C LEU A 292 -26.85 -10.45 -1.13
N HIS A 293 -26.80 -9.35 -1.87
CA HIS A 293 -26.94 -8.01 -1.30
C HIS A 293 -28.32 -7.81 -0.64
N ALA A 294 -29.40 -8.24 -1.29
CA ALA A 294 -30.75 -8.17 -0.72
C ALA A 294 -30.90 -8.99 0.57
N LYS A 295 -30.13 -10.07 0.71
CA LYS A 295 -30.16 -10.93 1.91
C LYS A 295 -29.29 -10.40 3.05
N PHE A 296 -28.09 -9.91 2.75
CA PHE A 296 -27.08 -9.61 3.77
C PHE A 296 -26.87 -8.10 4.00
N ASN A 297 -27.02 -7.27 2.97
CA ASN A 297 -26.82 -5.82 3.03
C ASN A 297 -28.15 -5.14 3.36
N ILE A 298 -28.62 -5.37 4.58
CA ILE A 298 -29.96 -4.93 5.06
C ILE A 298 -29.90 -3.99 6.26
N ARG A 299 -28.70 -3.73 6.80
CA ARG A 299 -28.53 -2.87 7.97
C ARG A 299 -28.33 -1.44 7.52
N TRP A 300 -29.36 -0.61 7.66
CA TRP A 300 -29.20 0.82 7.43
C TRP A 300 -28.25 1.42 8.47
N ALA A 301 -27.26 2.17 8.01
CA ALA A 301 -26.46 3.05 8.85
C ALA A 301 -26.20 4.38 8.12
N GLY A 302 -25.99 5.43 8.89
CA GLY A 302 -25.70 6.77 8.38
C GLY A 302 -25.68 7.78 9.52
N GLY A 303 -24.99 8.90 9.30
CA GLY A 303 -24.95 10.00 10.26
C GLY A 303 -23.58 10.23 10.90
N ARG A 304 -23.58 11.12 11.90
CA ARG A 304 -22.48 11.38 12.84
C ARG A 304 -22.80 10.71 14.18
#